data_AF-A0A971HD61-F1
#
_entry.id   AF-A0A971HD61-F1
#
_cell.length_a   1.000
_cell.length_b   1.000
_cell.length_c   1.000
_cell.angle_alpha   90.00
_cell.angle_beta   90.00
_cell.angle_gamma   90.00
#
_symmetry.space_group_name_H-M   'P 1'
#
loop_
_entity.id
_entity.type
_entity.pdbx_description
1 polymer ?
#
loop_
_entity_poly.entity_id
_entity_poly.type
_entity_poly.pdbx_seq_one_letter_code
_entity_poly.pdbx_strand_id
1 'polypeptide(L)' 'MKKGRISNNVIRRLPMYLRKLDDLIYHNVDRISSNELGKQMGLTPSQIRQDFSCFGEFGQQGYGYRVPELREQVARILG' A
#
# COMPACT_ATOMS: atom_id res chain seq x y z
N MET A 1 9.37 -8.08 12.37
CA MET A 1 7.97 -8.09 11.87
C MET A 1 7.05 -8.52 13.01
N LYS A 2 6.00 -7.75 13.34
CA LYS A 2 5.02 -8.17 14.37
C LYS A 2 4.41 -9.51 13.93
N LYS A 3 4.67 -10.58 14.69
CA LYS A 3 4.09 -11.93 14.50
C LYS A 3 2.59 -11.99 14.82
N GLY A 4 1.84 -10.94 14.53
CA GLY A 4 0.38 -11.03 14.47
C GLY A 4 0.02 -11.79 13.20
N ARG A 5 -0.89 -12.76 13.27
CA ARG A 5 -1.38 -13.49 12.09
C ARG A 5 -1.94 -12.47 11.10
N ILE A 6 -1.14 -12.09 10.09
CA ILE A 6 -1.59 -11.22 9.00
C ILE A 6 -2.74 -11.96 8.33
N SER A 7 -3.88 -11.29 8.15
CA SER A 7 -5.06 -11.96 7.62
C SER A 7 -4.82 -12.37 6.17
N ASN A 8 -5.38 -13.51 5.76
CA ASN A 8 -5.33 -13.97 4.37
C ASN A 8 -5.89 -12.92 3.39
N ASN A 9 -6.82 -12.08 3.84
CA ASN A 9 -7.37 -11.00 3.02
C ASN A 9 -6.33 -9.91 2.72
N VAL A 10 -5.45 -9.59 3.68
CA VAL A 10 -4.36 -8.63 3.47
C VAL A 10 -3.37 -9.20 2.45
N ILE A 11 -2.96 -10.47 2.61
CA ILE A 11 -2.02 -11.14 1.70
C ILE A 11 -2.58 -11.16 0.27
N ARG A 12 -3.87 -11.46 0.09
CA ARG A 12 -4.54 -11.46 -1.22
C ARG A 12 -4.61 -10.08 -1.88
N ARG A 13 -4.56 -8.98 -1.11
CA ARG A 13 -4.58 -7.62 -1.64
C ARG A 13 -3.21 -7.10 -2.05
N LEU A 14 -2.12 -7.62 -1.50
CA LEU A 14 -0.75 -7.15 -1.85
C LEU A 14 -0.46 -7.14 -3.35
N PRO A 15 -0.80 -8.19 -4.14
CA PRO A 15 -0.59 -8.15 -5.59
C PRO A 15 -1.44 -7.08 -6.30
N MET A 16 -2.60 -6.72 -5.74
CA MET A 16 -3.43 -5.63 -6.27
C MET A 16 -2.80 -4.27 -5.96
N TYR A 17 -2.26 -4.08 -4.75
CA TYR A 17 -1.50 -2.88 -4.42
C TYR A 17 -0.28 -2.73 -5.33
N LEU A 18 0.50 -3.79 -5.54
CA LEU A 18 1.68 -3.75 -6.40
C LEU A 18 1.33 -3.27 -7.82
N ARG A 19 0.34 -3.91 -8.46
CA ARG A 19 -0.13 -3.51 -9.80
C ARG A 19 -0.59 -2.06 -9.83
N LYS A 20 -1.30 -1.61 -8.79
CA LYS A 20 -1.79 -0.23 -8.74
C LYS A 20 -0.65 0.77 -8.55
N LEU A 21 0.38 0.41 -7.79
CA LEU A 21 1.55 1.24 -7.60
C LEU A 21 2.41 1.31 -8.86
N ASP A 22 2.53 0.21 -9.62
CA ASP A 22 3.19 0.21 -10.93
C ASP A 22 2.48 1.17 -11.92
N ASP A 23 1.14 1.16 -11.94
CA ASP A 23 0.32 2.10 -12.72
C ASP A 23 0.57 3.57 -12.33
N LEU A 24 0.64 3.84 -11.02
CA LEU A 24 0.96 5.19 -10.52
C LEU A 24 2.39 5.64 -10.88
N ILE A 25 3.37 4.73 -10.87
CA ILE A 25 4.74 5.01 -11.33
C ILE A 25 4.74 5.33 -12.82
N TYR A 26 4.04 4.53 -13.64
CA TYR A 26 3.91 4.78 -15.08
C TYR A 26 3.31 6.16 -15.38
N HIS A 27 2.41 6.64 -14.52
CA HIS A 27 1.82 7.98 -14.59
C HIS A 27 2.63 9.08 -13.90
N ASN A 28 3.88 8.82 -13.49
CA ASN A 28 4.76 9.78 -12.80
C ASN A 28 4.15 10.37 -11.51
N VAL A 29 3.37 9.57 -10.77
CA VAL A 29 2.80 9.98 -9.48
C VAL A 29 3.83 9.70 -8.38
N ASP A 30 4.38 10.75 -7.79
CA ASP A 30 5.37 10.61 -6.71
C ASP A 30 4.75 10.22 -5.36
N ARG A 31 3.55 10.72 -5.09
CA ARG A 31 2.86 10.54 -3.80
C ARG A 31 1.37 10.26 -3.98
N ILE A 32 0.82 9.44 -3.09
CA ILE A 32 -0.62 9.16 -3.04
C ILE A 32 -1.11 9.09 -1.60
N SER A 33 -2.30 9.65 -1.33
CA SER A 33 -2.94 9.51 -0.02
C SER A 33 -3.67 8.17 0.12
N SER A 34 -3.91 7.71 1.36
CA SER A 34 -4.79 6.54 1.60
C SER A 34 -6.21 6.74 1.08
N ASN A 35 -6.64 8.01 0.95
CA ASN A 35 -7.96 8.35 0.43
C ASN A 35 -8.05 8.15 -1.08
N GLU A 36 -7.09 8.67 -1.83
CA GLU A 36 -7.03 8.51 -3.28
C GLU A 36 -6.77 7.06 -3.68
N LEU A 37 -5.82 6.39 -3.03
CA LEU A 37 -5.54 4.98 -3.29
C LEU A 37 -6.78 4.11 -2.98
N GLY A 38 -7.44 4.40 -1.86
CA GLY A 38 -8.70 3.75 -1.49
C GLY A 38 -9.79 3.92 -2.54
N LYS A 39 -10.04 5.16 -3.01
CA LYS A 39 -11.03 5.44 -4.06
C LYS A 39 -10.74 4.66 -5.35
N GLN A 40 -9.48 4.62 -5.78
CA GLN A 40 -9.10 3.92 -7.01
C GLN A 40 -9.16 2.39 -6.90
N MET A 41 -9.09 1.85 -5.69
CA MET A 41 -9.12 0.40 -5.42
C MET A 41 -10.43 -0.12 -4.83
N GLY A 42 -11.41 0.75 -4.57
CA GLY A 42 -12.65 0.39 -3.89
C GLY A 42 -12.46 0.00 -2.41
N LEU A 43 -11.47 0.61 -1.74
CA LEU A 43 -11.10 0.33 -0.35
C LEU A 43 -11.26 1.56 0.53
N THR A 44 -11.56 1.36 1.81
CA THR A 44 -11.59 2.47 2.76
C THR A 44 -10.17 2.92 3.10
N PRO A 45 -9.94 4.22 3.39
CA PRO A 45 -8.62 4.71 3.79
C PRO A 45 -8.07 3.99 5.03
N SER A 46 -8.96 3.57 5.93
CA SER A 46 -8.59 2.80 7.13
C SER A 46 -8.03 1.42 6.77
N GLN A 47 -8.66 0.74 5.81
CA GLN A 47 -8.19 -0.57 5.34
C GLN A 47 -6.79 -0.48 4.73
N ILE A 48 -6.55 0.52 3.88
CA ILE A 48 -5.22 0.77 3.29
C ILE A 48 -4.16 0.93 4.39
N ARG A 49 -4.42 1.80 5.37
CA ARG A 49 -3.50 2.05 6.48
C ARG A 49 -3.25 0.79 7.30
N GLN A 50 -4.31 0.04 7.63
CA GLN A 50 -4.18 -1.18 8.43
C GLN A 50 -3.37 -2.25 7.68
N ASP A 51 -3.64 -2.44 6.40
CA ASP A 51 -2.94 -3.39 5.56
C ASP A 51 -1.44 -3.10 5.51
N PHE A 52 -1.07 -1.85 5.24
CA PHE A 52 0.34 -1.46 5.21
C PHE A 52 0.96 -1.55 6.61
N SER A 53 0.28 -1.07 7.67
CA SER A 53 0.78 -1.18 9.05
C SER A 53 1.05 -2.63 9.51
N CYS A 54 0.50 -3.66 8.86
CA CYS A 54 0.84 -5.05 9.14
C CYS A 54 2.30 -5.41 8.79
N PHE A 55 2.94 -4.67 7.87
CA PHE A 55 4.27 -5.01 7.34
C PHE A 55 5.37 -4.02 7.75
N GLY A 56 5.01 -2.89 8.38
CA GLY A 56 5.95 -1.84 8.76
C GLY A 56 5.26 -0.48 8.84
N GLU A 57 6.04 0.57 9.07
CA GLU A 57 5.56 1.94 8.96
C GLU A 57 5.69 2.41 7.52
N PHE A 58 4.58 2.85 6.94
CA PHE A 58 4.52 3.33 5.57
C PHE A 58 3.94 4.73 5.51
N GLY A 59 4.59 5.59 4.73
CA GLY A 59 4.14 6.96 4.49
C GLY A 59 4.27 7.87 5.71
N GLN A 60 3.66 9.05 5.59
CA GLN A 60 3.72 10.10 6.60
C GLN A 60 2.34 10.74 6.75
N GLN A 61 1.89 10.95 7.99
CA GLN A 61 0.59 11.56 8.29
C GLN A 61 0.48 12.94 7.63
N GLY A 62 -0.61 13.17 6.89
CA GLY A 62 -0.84 14.41 6.13
C GLY A 62 -0.15 14.47 4.77
N TYR A 63 0.85 13.62 4.50
CA TYR A 63 1.63 13.62 3.25
C TYR A 63 1.38 12.38 2.37
N GLY A 64 0.83 11.30 2.93
CA GLY A 64 0.56 10.06 2.21
C GLY A 64 1.80 9.18 2.04
N TYR A 65 1.78 8.36 1.00
CA TYR A 65 2.81 7.38 0.68
C TYR A 65 3.62 7.87 -0.52
N ARG A 66 4.96 7.76 -0.45
CA ARG A 66 5.78 7.86 -1.66
C ARG A 66 5.60 6.60 -2.48
N VAL A 67 5.12 6.76 -3.71
CA VAL A 67 4.71 5.64 -4.56
C VAL A 67 5.89 4.72 -4.88
N PRO A 68 7.08 5.20 -5.29
CA PRO A 68 8.20 4.31 -5.61
C PRO A 68 8.65 3.49 -4.39
N GLU A 69 8.78 4.14 -3.23
CA GLU A 69 9.18 3.50 -1.97
C GLU A 69 8.16 2.45 -1.52
N LEU A 70 6.87 2.80 -1.54
CA LEU A 70 5.80 1.87 -1.16
C LEU A 70 5.77 0.66 -2.10
N ARG A 71 5.95 0.88 -3.40
CA ARG A 71 6.01 -0.17 -4.41
C ARG A 71 7.13 -1.17 -4.15
N GLU A 72 8.35 -0.69 -3.92
CA GLU A 72 9.50 -1.54 -3.63
C GLU A 72 9.29 -2.40 -2.39
N GLN A 73 8.70 -1.82 -1.34
CA GLN A 73 8.44 -2.55 -0.10
C GLN A 73 7.35 -3.61 -0.30
N VAL A 74 6.27 -3.28 -1.00
CA VAL A 74 5.21 -4.25 -1.34
C VAL A 74 5.77 -5.39 -2.20
N ALA A 75 6.63 -5.09 -3.18
CA ALA A 75 7.31 -6.11 -3.97
C ALA A 75 8.16 -7.03 -3.09
N ARG A 76 8.98 -6.45 -2.19
CA ARG A 76 9.81 -7.22 -1.25
C ARG A 76 9.01 -8.13 -0.33
N ILE A 77 7.79 -7.74 0.05
CA ILE A 77 6.89 -8.57 0.87
C ILE A 77 6.36 -9.78 0.08
N LEU A 78 6.14 -9.61 -1.23
CA LEU A 78 5.61 -10.67 -2.10
C LEU A 78 6.67 -11.71 -2.50
N GLY A 79 7.96 -11.39 -2.38
CA GLY A 79 9.08 -12.26 -2.75
C GLY A 79 9.62 -11.87 -4.11
#